data_AF-A0A1I0EQ96-F1
#
_entry.id   AF-A0A1I0EQ96-F1
#
_cell.length_a   1.000
_cell.length_b   1.000
_cell.length_c   1.000
_cell.angle_alpha   90.00
_cell.angle_beta   90.00
_cell.angle_gamma   90.00
#
_symmetry.space_group_name_H-M   'P 1'
#
loop_
_entity.id
_entity.type
_entity.pdbx_description
1 polymer ?
#
loop_
_entity_poly.entity_id
_entity_poly.type
_entity_poly.pdbx_seq_one_letter_code
_entity_poly.pdbx_strand_id
1 'polypeptide(L)'
;MPVPYVTAYDGEHVTYQLTLVADETATDGIRMSYADETATDRMFGVLWHRHGMTRTGRPMWRLVNTLRQRRCMLRSLCQVCGKTAVDGDTGRIWWLLPEAPGRCPDGGWYTNTPPTCAACVPVARNHCPQLRKWSRLCTVSEAEPYGVVAEVFTPISGTLASVDAATELPLDAFRKLEMALAKQLVVSLDDLRPA
;
A
#
# COMPACT_ATOMS: atom_id res chain seq x y z
N MET A 1 16.81 -10.05 13.41
CA MET A 1 15.38 -9.69 13.31
C MET A 1 14.72 -10.63 12.32
N PRO A 2 13.55 -11.21 12.60
CA PRO A 2 12.78 -11.85 11.54
C PRO A 2 12.46 -10.81 10.47
N VAL A 3 12.66 -11.14 9.19
CA VAL A 3 12.29 -10.25 8.08
C VAL A 3 10.77 -9.98 8.17
N PRO A 4 10.33 -8.70 8.26
CA PRO A 4 8.91 -8.37 8.32
C PRO A 4 8.13 -9.02 7.18
N TYR A 5 6.91 -9.45 7.48
CA TYR A 5 6.01 -10.07 6.52
C TYR A 5 5.80 -9.23 5.27
N VAL A 6 5.84 -7.90 5.33
CA VAL A 6 5.65 -7.05 4.13
C VAL A 6 6.91 -6.81 3.30
N THR A 7 8.10 -7.17 3.78
CA THR A 7 9.37 -6.89 3.10
C THR A 7 9.50 -7.72 1.82
N ALA A 8 9.70 -7.05 0.68
CA ALA A 8 9.93 -7.68 -0.63
C ALA A 8 11.24 -8.46 -0.68
N TYR A 9 11.34 -9.40 -1.62
CA TYR A 9 12.58 -10.12 -1.94
C TYR A 9 12.94 -9.91 -3.42
N ASP A 10 14.22 -9.95 -3.76
CA ASP A 10 14.69 -9.76 -5.14
C ASP A 10 14.12 -10.82 -6.10
N GLY A 11 13.96 -12.07 -5.64
CA GLY A 11 13.31 -13.15 -6.39
C GLY A 11 11.80 -12.99 -6.59
N GLU A 12 11.19 -11.91 -6.07
CA GLU A 12 9.80 -11.53 -6.31
C GLU A 12 9.65 -10.45 -7.38
N HIS A 13 10.74 -10.05 -8.04
CA HIS A 13 10.65 -9.15 -9.19
C HIS A 13 9.88 -9.82 -10.35
N VAL A 14 8.94 -9.09 -10.92
CA VAL A 14 8.17 -9.51 -12.09
C VAL A 14 8.41 -8.51 -13.20
N THR A 15 8.91 -8.98 -14.33
CA THR A 15 9.04 -8.13 -15.53
C THR A 15 7.68 -7.93 -16.17
N TYR A 16 7.39 -6.70 -16.58
CA TYR A 16 6.15 -6.33 -17.24
C TYR A 16 6.43 -5.21 -18.26
N GLN A 17 5.51 -5.04 -19.20
CA GLN A 17 5.52 -3.94 -20.16
C GLN A 17 4.24 -3.13 -19.99
N LEU A 18 4.39 -1.83 -19.73
CA LEU A 18 3.27 -0.89 -19.69
C LEU A 18 2.93 -0.42 -21.10
N THR A 19 1.65 -0.22 -21.37
CA THR A 19 1.12 0.28 -22.64
C THR A 19 -0.07 1.20 -22.41
N LEU A 20 -0.48 1.91 -23.45
CA LEU A 20 -1.75 2.64 -23.50
C LEU A 20 -2.79 1.81 -24.24
N VAL A 21 -4.01 1.79 -23.72
CA VAL A 21 -5.17 1.14 -24.35
C VAL A 21 -6.33 2.11 -24.43
N ALA A 22 -7.13 2.00 -25.49
CA ALA A 22 -8.41 2.69 -25.57
C ALA A 22 -9.37 2.10 -24.52
N ASP A 23 -10.07 2.98 -23.80
CA ASP A 23 -11.06 2.62 -22.80
C ASP A 23 -12.12 3.72 -22.74
N GLU A 24 -13.35 3.39 -23.16
CA GLU A 24 -14.48 4.32 -23.18
C GLU A 24 -14.91 4.80 -21.79
N THR A 25 -14.52 4.09 -20.73
CA THR A 25 -14.78 4.48 -19.35
C THR A 25 -13.73 5.43 -18.78
N ALA A 26 -12.59 5.60 -19.47
CA ALA A 26 -11.54 6.52 -19.06
C ALA A 26 -11.88 7.96 -19.47
N THR A 27 -11.44 8.92 -18.67
CA THR A 27 -11.72 10.36 -18.81
C THR A 27 -11.36 10.89 -20.21
N ASP A 28 -10.19 10.49 -20.71
CA ASP A 28 -9.69 10.91 -22.03
C ASP A 28 -9.81 9.79 -23.09
N GLY A 29 -10.63 8.76 -22.83
CA GLY A 29 -10.82 7.60 -23.72
C GLY A 29 -9.61 6.65 -23.82
N ILE A 30 -8.57 6.89 -23.02
CA ILE A 30 -7.35 6.09 -22.95
C ILE A 30 -6.92 5.92 -21.49
N ARG A 31 -6.29 4.79 -21.19
CA ARG A 31 -5.66 4.56 -19.88
C ARG A 31 -4.40 3.70 -20.00
N MET A 32 -3.58 3.74 -18.97
CA MET A 32 -2.43 2.85 -18.82
C MET A 32 -2.87 1.41 -18.49
N SER A 33 -2.18 0.44 -19.06
CA SER A 33 -2.43 -1.00 -18.92
C SER A 33 -1.12 -1.80 -18.98
N TYR A 34 -1.15 -3.07 -18.60
CA TYR A 34 -0.11 -4.03 -18.99
C TYR A 34 -0.40 -4.57 -20.39
N ALA A 35 0.64 -4.84 -21.17
CA ALA A 35 0.48 -5.48 -22.49
C ALA A 35 -0.27 -6.82 -22.41
N ASP A 36 -0.14 -7.51 -21.28
CA ASP A 36 -0.79 -8.77 -20.93
C ASP A 36 -1.69 -8.61 -19.67
N GLU A 37 -2.43 -7.50 -19.58
CA GLU A 37 -3.32 -7.23 -18.44
C GLU A 37 -4.34 -8.36 -18.23
N THR A 38 -4.51 -8.75 -16.97
CA THR A 38 -5.53 -9.68 -16.49
C THR A 38 -6.49 -8.96 -15.54
N ALA A 39 -7.66 -9.55 -15.31
CA ALA A 39 -8.62 -9.00 -14.34
C ALA A 39 -8.05 -8.82 -12.92
N THR A 40 -6.99 -9.56 -12.55
CA THR A 40 -6.37 -9.47 -11.22
C THR A 40 -5.36 -8.32 -11.07
N ASP A 41 -4.96 -7.68 -12.17
CA ASP A 41 -4.04 -6.54 -12.16
C ASP A 41 -4.73 -5.25 -11.73
N ARG A 42 -6.07 -5.22 -11.70
CA ARG A 42 -6.85 -4.06 -11.27
C ARG A 42 -7.59 -4.31 -9.97
N MET A 43 -7.65 -3.25 -9.17
CA MET A 43 -8.51 -3.16 -7.99
C MET A 43 -8.79 -1.69 -7.70
N PHE A 44 -10.03 -1.37 -7.33
CA PHE A 44 -10.49 0.01 -7.13
C PHE A 44 -10.33 0.90 -8.38
N GLY A 45 -10.43 0.32 -9.59
CA GLY A 45 -10.24 1.03 -10.86
C GLY A 45 -8.79 1.28 -11.25
N VAL A 46 -7.82 1.05 -10.36
CA VAL A 46 -6.40 1.36 -10.57
C VAL A 46 -5.62 0.12 -11.01
N LEU A 47 -4.59 0.29 -11.85
CA LEU A 47 -3.61 -0.76 -12.19
C LEU A 47 -2.62 -0.93 -11.03
N TRP A 48 -2.35 -2.16 -10.62
CA TRP A 48 -1.46 -2.47 -9.49
C TRP A 48 -0.12 -3.05 -9.93
N HIS A 49 0.95 -2.58 -9.28
CA HIS A 49 2.31 -3.09 -9.49
C HIS A 49 2.40 -4.59 -9.17
N ARG A 50 2.84 -5.37 -10.15
CA ARG A 50 3.06 -6.82 -10.01
C ARG A 50 4.26 -7.12 -9.11
N HIS A 51 4.05 -8.00 -8.15
CA HIS A 51 5.11 -8.61 -7.35
C HIS A 51 4.87 -10.11 -7.25
N GLY A 52 5.94 -10.90 -7.28
CA GLY A 52 5.92 -12.29 -6.89
C GLY A 52 5.66 -12.47 -5.40
N MET A 53 5.43 -13.72 -4.99
CA MET A 53 5.13 -14.09 -3.59
C MET A 53 6.04 -15.20 -3.07
N THR A 54 7.11 -15.50 -3.81
CA THR A 54 8.03 -16.63 -3.57
C THR A 54 8.89 -16.43 -2.33
N ARG A 55 9.15 -15.19 -1.91
CA ARG A 55 10.09 -14.83 -0.84
C ARG A 55 11.48 -15.46 -1.02
N THR A 56 11.92 -15.63 -2.26
CA THR A 56 13.22 -16.22 -2.61
C THR A 56 14.29 -15.15 -2.77
N GLY A 57 15.53 -15.48 -2.41
CA GLY A 57 16.68 -14.59 -2.54
C GLY A 57 16.83 -13.62 -1.37
N ARG A 58 17.33 -12.41 -1.64
CA ARG A 58 17.69 -11.44 -0.58
C ARG A 58 16.49 -10.56 -0.21
N PRO A 59 16.20 -10.38 1.10
CA PRO A 59 15.19 -9.43 1.53
C PRO A 59 15.62 -8.00 1.22
N MET A 60 14.73 -7.26 0.56
CA MET A 60 14.93 -5.86 0.18
C MET A 60 14.32 -4.96 1.25
N TRP A 61 15.09 -4.66 2.31
CA TRP A 61 14.61 -3.95 3.52
C TRP A 61 13.92 -2.60 3.31
N ARG A 62 14.16 -1.95 2.17
CA ARG A 62 13.55 -0.66 1.79
C ARG A 62 12.38 -0.80 0.82
N LEU A 63 12.05 -2.03 0.41
CA LEU A 63 10.98 -2.31 -0.53
C LEU A 63 9.88 -3.11 0.15
N VAL A 64 8.66 -2.63 -0.04
CA VAL A 64 7.44 -3.27 0.43
C VAL A 64 6.83 -4.06 -0.72
N ASN A 65 6.51 -5.32 -0.48
CA ASN A 65 5.82 -6.16 -1.46
C ASN A 65 4.36 -5.70 -1.55
N THR A 66 3.98 -5.17 -2.72
CA THR A 66 2.65 -4.61 -3.02
C THR A 66 1.50 -5.54 -2.64
N LEU A 67 1.59 -6.83 -2.98
CA LEU A 67 0.53 -7.80 -2.67
C LEU A 67 0.41 -8.05 -1.16
N ARG A 68 1.55 -8.17 -0.46
CA ARG A 68 1.56 -8.39 0.99
C ARG A 68 1.10 -7.15 1.76
N GLN A 69 1.51 -5.96 1.34
CA GLN A 69 1.03 -4.69 1.89
C GLN A 69 -0.48 -4.56 1.73
N ARG A 70 -0.98 -4.71 0.50
CA ARG A 70 -2.42 -4.62 0.21
C ARG A 70 -3.22 -5.65 1.01
N ARG A 71 -2.71 -6.88 1.15
CA ARG A 71 -3.33 -7.92 1.98
C ARG A 71 -3.36 -7.55 3.46
N CYS A 72 -2.29 -6.94 3.99
CA CYS A 72 -2.26 -6.45 5.37
C CYS A 72 -3.31 -5.38 5.61
N MET A 73 -3.44 -4.42 4.69
CA MET A 73 -4.43 -3.35 4.79
C MET A 73 -5.86 -3.89 4.73
N LEU A 74 -6.18 -4.71 3.72
CA LEU A 74 -7.55 -5.20 3.48
C LEU A 74 -8.04 -6.26 4.48
N ARG A 75 -7.13 -6.89 5.24
CA ARG A 75 -7.46 -8.00 6.14
C ARG A 75 -6.98 -7.76 7.57
N SER A 76 -6.62 -6.53 7.90
CA SER A 76 -6.14 -6.14 9.24
C SER A 76 -5.00 -7.04 9.74
N LEU A 77 -4.05 -7.38 8.88
CA LEU A 77 -2.92 -8.25 9.23
C LEU A 77 -1.69 -7.43 9.61
N CYS A 78 -0.96 -7.93 10.62
CA CYS A 78 0.29 -7.37 11.07
C CYS A 78 1.36 -7.40 9.98
N GLN A 79 1.96 -6.24 9.70
CA GLN A 79 3.03 -6.09 8.72
C GLN A 79 4.32 -6.87 9.07
N VAL A 80 4.50 -7.24 10.34
CA VAL A 80 5.69 -7.94 10.84
C VAL A 80 5.51 -9.45 10.75
N CYS A 81 4.43 -10.01 11.29
CA CYS A 81 4.26 -11.46 11.36
C CYS A 81 3.22 -12.04 10.38
N GLY A 82 2.41 -11.22 9.72
CA GLY A 82 1.34 -11.66 8.81
C GLY A 82 0.12 -12.27 9.49
N LYS A 83 0.06 -12.30 10.83
CA LYS A 83 -1.12 -12.72 11.61
C LYS A 83 -2.06 -11.53 11.83
N THR A 84 -3.27 -11.79 12.34
CA THR A 84 -4.22 -10.71 12.68
C THR A 84 -3.59 -9.65 13.59
N ALA A 85 -3.88 -8.39 13.30
CA ALA A 85 -3.63 -7.26 14.19
C ALA A 85 -4.90 -6.83 14.94
N VAL A 86 -6.02 -7.51 14.72
CA VAL A 86 -7.25 -7.34 15.48
C VAL A 86 -7.05 -7.91 16.87
N ASP A 87 -7.39 -7.11 17.87
CA ASP A 87 -7.43 -7.47 19.27
C ASP A 87 -8.59 -8.43 19.54
N GLY A 88 -8.30 -9.56 20.20
CA GLY A 88 -9.30 -10.61 20.42
C GLY A 88 -10.40 -10.24 21.40
N ASP A 89 -10.14 -9.31 22.31
CA ASP A 89 -11.07 -8.93 23.38
C ASP A 89 -11.92 -7.72 22.98
N THR A 90 -11.30 -6.73 22.33
CA THR A 90 -11.96 -5.46 21.98
C THR A 90 -12.43 -5.38 20.54
N GLY A 91 -11.94 -6.26 19.65
CA GLY A 91 -12.20 -6.22 18.22
C GLY A 91 -11.53 -5.06 17.47
N ARG A 92 -10.72 -4.23 18.16
CA ARG A 92 -10.03 -3.08 17.55
C ARG A 92 -8.73 -3.50 16.88
N ILE A 93 -8.29 -2.72 15.89
CA ILE A 93 -7.09 -3.04 15.11
C ILE A 93 -5.89 -2.26 15.67
N TRP A 94 -4.82 -2.97 16.00
CA TRP A 94 -3.57 -2.37 16.48
C TRP A 94 -2.73 -1.75 15.35
N TRP A 95 -2.27 -0.53 15.56
CA TRP A 95 -1.40 0.20 14.64
C TRP A 95 -0.17 0.79 15.34
N LEU A 96 0.97 0.69 14.65
CA LEU A 96 2.21 1.35 15.04
C LEU A 96 2.66 2.24 13.87
N LEU A 97 2.42 3.54 13.99
CA LEU A 97 2.67 4.51 12.92
C LEU A 97 4.07 5.13 13.08
N PRO A 98 4.92 5.12 12.04
CA PRO A 98 6.27 5.70 12.05
C PRO A 98 6.30 7.22 11.88
N GLU A 99 5.17 7.82 11.49
CA GLU A 99 4.93 9.25 11.37
C GLU A 99 3.47 9.58 11.72
N ALA A 100 3.11 10.87 11.79
CA ALA A 100 1.73 11.26 11.99
C ALA A 100 0.90 10.85 10.77
N PRO A 101 -0.28 10.22 10.94
CA PRO A 101 -1.12 9.88 9.81
C PRO A 101 -1.58 11.15 9.08
N GLY A 102 -1.81 11.03 7.77
CA GLY A 102 -2.34 12.11 6.95
C GLY A 102 -3.76 12.49 7.36
N ARG A 103 -4.22 13.66 6.93
CA ARG A 103 -5.57 14.16 7.20
C ARG A 103 -6.42 14.14 5.94
N CYS A 104 -7.54 13.43 5.98
CA CYS A 104 -8.56 13.48 4.95
C CYS A 104 -9.22 14.88 4.93
N PRO A 105 -9.77 15.33 3.79
CA PRO A 105 -10.51 16.59 3.70
C PRO A 105 -11.71 16.69 4.65
N ASP A 106 -12.33 15.57 4.98
CA ASP A 106 -13.45 15.46 5.94
C ASP A 106 -13.02 15.44 7.43
N GLY A 107 -11.71 15.54 7.69
CA GLY A 107 -11.14 15.51 9.03
C GLY A 107 -10.73 14.11 9.52
N GLY A 108 -10.98 13.05 8.75
CA GLY A 108 -10.49 11.70 9.02
C GLY A 108 -8.96 11.59 9.01
N TRP A 109 -8.44 10.44 9.43
CA TRP A 109 -7.02 10.11 9.35
C TRP A 109 -6.79 9.08 8.26
N TYR A 110 -5.66 9.13 7.55
CA TYR A 110 -5.28 8.07 6.60
C TYR A 110 -3.82 7.66 6.72
N THR A 111 -3.49 6.46 6.26
CA THR A 111 -2.11 5.96 6.20
C THR A 111 -1.93 4.87 5.14
N ASN A 112 -0.73 4.77 4.57
CA ASN A 112 -0.24 3.62 3.81
C ASN A 112 0.52 2.59 4.67
N THR A 113 0.80 2.89 5.94
CA THR A 113 1.49 2.01 6.86
C THR A 113 0.55 0.88 7.29
N PRO A 114 0.90 -0.41 7.17
CA PRO A 114 -0.01 -1.46 7.57
C PRO A 114 -0.06 -1.71 9.09
N PRO A 115 -1.11 -2.40 9.58
CA PRO A 115 -1.28 -2.69 11.00
C PRO A 115 -0.07 -3.37 11.65
N THR A 116 0.09 -3.23 12.96
CA THR A 116 1.12 -3.95 13.74
C THR A 116 0.47 -4.50 15.00
N CYS A 117 0.37 -5.83 15.13
CA CYS A 117 -0.23 -6.45 16.30
C CYS A 117 0.57 -6.16 17.58
N ALA A 118 -0.10 -6.15 18.73
CA ALA A 118 0.51 -5.85 20.04
C ALA A 118 1.80 -6.66 20.31
N ALA A 119 1.81 -7.95 19.97
CA ALA A 119 2.98 -8.82 20.15
C ALA A 119 4.20 -8.41 19.30
N CYS A 120 4.00 -7.77 18.14
CA CYS A 120 5.07 -7.33 17.25
C CYS A 120 5.52 -5.89 17.49
N VAL A 121 4.77 -5.07 18.24
CA VAL A 121 5.16 -3.69 18.59
C VAL A 121 6.56 -3.62 19.24
N PRO A 122 6.89 -4.40 20.30
CA PRO A 122 8.22 -4.32 20.90
C PRO A 122 9.33 -4.78 19.94
N VAL A 123 9.05 -5.79 19.10
CA VAL A 123 10.00 -6.27 18.08
C VAL A 123 10.28 -5.19 17.04
N ALA A 124 9.23 -4.54 16.53
CA ALA A 124 9.34 -3.49 15.53
C ALA A 124 10.14 -2.30 16.05
N ARG A 125 9.84 -1.83 17.28
CA ARG A 125 10.61 -0.76 17.93
C ARG A 125 12.06 -1.16 18.12
N ASN A 126 12.35 -2.33 18.70
CA ASN A 126 13.72 -2.74 19.00
C ASN A 126 14.64 -2.72 17.77
N HIS A 127 14.12 -3.08 16.61
CA HIS A 127 14.92 -3.27 15.40
C HIS A 127 14.80 -2.14 14.36
N CYS A 128 13.80 -1.25 14.46
CA CYS A 128 13.69 -0.10 13.58
C CYS A 128 14.14 1.18 14.31
N PRO A 129 15.28 1.78 13.94
CA PRO A 129 15.74 3.03 14.54
C PRO A 129 14.71 4.16 14.45
N GLN A 130 13.97 4.26 13.35
CA GLN A 130 12.92 5.27 13.17
C GLN A 130 11.79 5.09 14.19
N LEU A 131 11.25 3.88 14.34
CA LEU A 131 10.18 3.58 15.30
C LEU A 131 10.60 3.77 16.76
N ARG A 132 11.90 3.59 17.06
CA ARG A 132 12.50 3.92 18.36
C ARG A 132 12.56 5.42 18.63
N LYS A 133 12.96 6.19 17.62
CA LYS A 133 13.04 7.65 17.73
C LYS A 133 11.65 8.26 17.91
N TRP A 134 10.69 7.79 17.11
CA TRP A 134 9.32 8.25 17.19
C TRP A 134 8.38 7.18 16.61
N SER A 135 7.29 6.90 17.32
CA SER A 135 6.18 6.12 16.79
C SER A 135 4.91 6.42 17.57
N ARG A 136 3.76 6.42 16.91
CA ARG A 136 2.45 6.49 17.56
C ARG A 136 1.83 5.10 17.61
N LEU A 137 1.58 4.63 18.83
CA LEU A 137 0.82 3.41 19.06
C LEU A 137 -0.66 3.79 19.24
N CYS A 138 -1.53 3.19 18.45
CA CYS A 138 -2.96 3.47 18.47
C CYS A 138 -3.78 2.22 18.15
N THR A 139 -5.07 2.30 18.42
CA THR A 139 -6.07 1.38 17.90
C THR A 139 -7.12 2.12 17.09
N VAL A 140 -7.70 1.44 16.10
CA VAL A 140 -8.80 1.94 15.28
C VAL A 140 -9.94 0.93 15.31
N SER A 141 -11.16 1.39 15.07
CA SER A 141 -12.32 0.49 14.98
C SER A 141 -12.40 -0.19 13.61
N GLU A 142 -12.09 0.57 12.56
CA GLU A 142 -12.18 0.12 11.17
C GLU A 142 -11.12 0.85 10.32
N ALA A 143 -10.82 0.28 9.16
CA ALA A 143 -9.96 0.88 8.17
C ALA A 143 -10.49 0.57 6.76
N GLU A 144 -10.77 1.61 5.99
CA GLU A 144 -11.38 1.47 4.67
C GLU A 144 -10.45 1.96 3.55
N PRO A 145 -10.46 1.35 2.36
CA PRO A 145 -9.70 1.85 1.21
C PRO A 145 -10.01 3.33 0.93
N TYR A 146 -8.98 4.17 0.97
CA TYR A 146 -9.08 5.62 0.74
C TYR A 146 -8.34 6.06 -0.51
N GLY A 147 -7.18 5.47 -0.78
CA GLY A 147 -6.28 5.91 -1.84
C GLY A 147 -5.18 4.91 -2.13
N VAL A 148 -4.20 5.33 -2.91
CA VAL A 148 -3.00 4.57 -3.22
C VAL A 148 -1.76 5.46 -3.17
N VAL A 149 -0.62 4.87 -2.84
CA VAL A 149 0.68 5.42 -3.24
C VAL A 149 1.02 4.81 -4.58
N ALA A 150 1.20 5.63 -5.61
CA ALA A 150 1.36 5.19 -6.98
C ALA A 150 2.56 5.83 -7.67
N GLU A 151 3.07 5.16 -8.68
CA GLU A 151 3.90 5.81 -9.69
C GLU A 151 3.00 6.36 -10.80
N VAL A 152 3.18 7.63 -11.15
CA VAL A 152 2.35 8.32 -12.13
C VAL A 152 3.12 8.46 -13.43
N PHE A 153 2.43 8.19 -14.54
CA PHE A 153 2.99 8.25 -15.88
C PHE A 153 2.30 9.32 -16.71
N THR A 154 2.99 9.79 -17.74
CA THR A 154 2.41 10.63 -18.79
C THR A 154 2.75 10.06 -20.17
N PRO A 155 1.84 10.13 -21.16
CA PRO A 155 2.15 9.81 -22.54
C PRO A 155 3.10 10.85 -23.16
N ILE A 156 4.25 10.40 -23.68
CA ILE A 156 5.18 11.21 -24.47
C ILE A 156 5.44 10.47 -25.78
N SER A 157 4.93 11.02 -26.88
CA SER A 157 5.11 10.46 -28.23
C SER A 157 4.75 8.96 -28.33
N GLY A 158 3.66 8.55 -27.66
CA GLY A 158 3.19 7.16 -27.63
C GLY A 158 3.90 6.24 -26.63
N THR A 159 4.88 6.74 -25.87
CA THR A 159 5.55 6.00 -24.79
C THR A 159 5.10 6.53 -23.43
N LEU A 160 5.07 5.67 -22.41
CA LEU A 160 4.79 6.07 -21.03
C LEU A 160 6.08 6.49 -20.33
N ALA A 161 6.14 7.74 -19.87
CA ALA A 161 7.24 8.25 -19.07
C ALA A 161 6.78 8.44 -17.61
N SER A 162 7.57 7.92 -16.67
CA SER A 162 7.35 8.14 -15.23
C SER A 162 7.61 9.61 -14.90
N VAL A 163 6.65 10.26 -14.25
CA VAL A 163 6.76 11.68 -13.83
C VAL A 163 6.95 11.82 -12.32
N ASP A 164 6.41 10.88 -11.55
CA ASP A 164 6.58 10.81 -10.11
C ASP A 164 6.54 9.34 -9.67
N ALA A 165 7.57 8.91 -8.94
CA ALA A 165 7.73 7.52 -8.51
C ALA A 165 6.82 7.13 -7.32
N ALA A 166 6.31 8.13 -6.58
CA ALA A 166 5.53 7.92 -5.36
C ALA A 166 4.61 9.12 -5.04
N THR A 167 3.44 9.16 -5.69
CA THR A 167 2.37 10.11 -5.40
C THR A 167 1.26 9.45 -4.59
N GLU A 168 0.81 10.09 -3.51
CA GLU A 168 -0.42 9.71 -2.82
C GLU A 168 -1.64 10.24 -3.58
N LEU A 169 -2.53 9.35 -4.00
CA LEU A 169 -3.73 9.66 -4.78
C LEU A 169 -4.97 9.07 -4.10
N PRO A 170 -6.02 9.86 -3.81
CA PRO A 170 -7.29 9.32 -3.35
C PRO A 170 -7.97 8.52 -4.47
N LEU A 171 -8.86 7.58 -4.11
CA LEU A 171 -9.53 6.68 -5.07
C LEU A 171 -10.51 7.40 -6.01
N ASP A 172 -10.90 8.64 -5.69
CA ASP A 172 -11.74 9.50 -6.53
C ASP A 172 -10.94 10.37 -7.51
N ALA A 173 -9.59 10.29 -7.51
CA ALA A 173 -8.74 10.99 -8.47
C ALA A 173 -8.69 10.27 -9.84
N PHE A 174 -9.87 9.91 -10.39
CA PHE A 174 -10.05 9.01 -11.53
C PHE A 174 -9.07 9.28 -12.69
N ARG A 175 -9.02 10.52 -13.18
CA ARG A 175 -8.14 10.92 -14.30
C ARG A 175 -6.64 10.67 -14.02
N LYS A 176 -6.19 10.87 -12.77
CA LYS A 176 -4.79 10.56 -12.40
C LYS A 176 -4.58 9.06 -12.26
N LEU A 177 -5.56 8.34 -11.72
CA LEU A 177 -5.49 6.88 -11.52
C LEU A 177 -5.46 6.10 -12.83
N GLU A 178 -6.08 6.61 -13.89
CA GLU A 178 -6.00 6.05 -15.25
C GLU A 178 -4.55 5.95 -15.77
N MET A 179 -3.66 6.81 -15.24
CA MET A 179 -2.25 6.89 -15.60
C MET A 179 -1.30 6.50 -14.45
N ALA A 180 -1.83 5.81 -13.43
CA ALA A 180 -1.09 5.46 -12.23
C ALA A 180 -0.88 3.95 -12.07
N LEU A 181 0.29 3.58 -11.56
CA LEU A 181 0.63 2.23 -11.14
C LEU A 181 0.69 2.18 -9.61
N ALA A 182 -0.36 1.66 -9.00
CA ALA A 182 -0.50 1.58 -7.55
C ALA A 182 0.53 0.60 -6.94
N LYS A 183 1.30 1.06 -5.95
CA LYS A 183 2.33 0.28 -5.26
C LYS A 183 1.93 -0.07 -3.82
N GLN A 184 1.13 0.77 -3.18
CA GLN A 184 0.64 0.56 -1.81
C GLN A 184 -0.80 1.07 -1.68
N LEU A 185 -1.62 0.39 -0.88
CA LEU A 185 -2.95 0.86 -0.51
C LEU A 185 -2.84 1.88 0.64
N VAL A 186 -3.58 2.97 0.54
CA VAL A 186 -3.85 3.93 1.61
C VAL A 186 -5.25 3.65 2.15
N VAL A 187 -5.39 3.60 3.47
CA VAL A 187 -6.70 3.45 4.13
C VAL A 187 -7.00 4.65 5.00
N SER A 188 -8.28 5.01 5.10
CA SER A 188 -8.78 5.85 6.20
C SER A 188 -8.80 5.04 7.49
N LEU A 189 -8.75 5.73 8.62
CA LEU A 189 -8.69 5.16 9.96
C LEU A 189 -9.80 5.74 10.82
N ASP A 190 -10.75 4.88 11.22
CA ASP A 190 -11.94 5.32 11.95
C ASP A 190 -11.80 5.11 13.46
N ASP A 191 -12.25 6.13 14.21
CA ASP A 191 -12.19 6.15 15.68
C ASP A 191 -10.76 5.89 16.19
N LEU A 192 -9.78 6.63 15.67
CA LEU A 192 -8.37 6.48 16.07
C LEU A 192 -8.17 6.91 17.54
N ARG A 193 -7.75 5.95 18.38
CA ARG A 193 -7.50 6.15 19.81
C ARG A 193 -6.04 5.80 20.16
N PRO A 194 -5.39 6.54 21.08
CA PRO A 194 -4.15 6.06 21.71
C PRO A 194 -4.38 4.67 22.32
N ALA A 195 -3.39 3.78 22.19
CA ALA A 195 -3.42 2.45 22.82
C ALA A 195 -2.60 2.41 24.10
#